data_AF-A0A1M7ET40-F1
#
_entry.id   AF-A0A1M7ET40-F1
#
_cell.length_a   1.000
_cell.length_b   1.000
_cell.length_c   1.000
_cell.angle_alpha   90.00
_cell.angle_beta   90.00
_cell.angle_gamma   90.00
#
_symmetry.space_group_name_H-M   'P 1'
#
loop_
_entity.id
_entity.type
_entity.pdbx_description
1 polymer ?
#
loop_
_entity_poly.entity_id
_entity_poly.type
_entity_poly.pdbx_seq_one_letter_code
_entity_poly.pdbx_strand_id
1 'polypeptide(L)' 'MTSDEALAIARRIATERGWAFLDPVSVRKRRPWFEKPRWQVMSNHESRGMNVLIEIDDRTGEILHQAFLPR' A
#
# COMPACT_ATOMS: atom_id res chain seq x y z
N MET A 1 -8.23 -3.17 -11.21
CA MET A 1 -7.81 -1.89 -10.61
C MET A 1 -6.51 -1.40 -11.25
N THR A 2 -6.30 -0.09 -11.31
CA THR A 2 -5.06 0.56 -11.78
C THR A 2 -4.11 0.86 -10.61
N SER A 3 -2.86 1.24 -10.92
CA SER A 3 -1.89 1.70 -9.91
C SER A 3 -2.37 2.95 -9.18
N ASP A 4 -3.02 3.86 -9.89
CA ASP A 4 -3.47 5.15 -9.34
C ASP A 4 -4.66 4.96 -8.39
N GLU A 5 -5.56 4.04 -8.73
CA GLU A 5 -6.65 3.61 -7.84
C GLU A 5 -6.11 2.98 -6.55
N ALA A 6 -5.14 2.07 -6.66
CA ALA A 6 -4.48 1.45 -5.50
C ALA A 6 -3.80 2.50 -4.61
N LEU A 7 -3.13 3.48 -5.22
CA LEU A 7 -2.48 4.58 -4.51
C LEU A 7 -3.49 5.47 -3.78
N ALA A 8 -4.61 5.81 -4.42
CA ALA A 8 -5.67 6.63 -3.83
C ALA A 8 -6.28 5.94 -2.59
N ILE A 9 -6.54 4.63 -2.68
CA ILE A 9 -7.03 3.82 -1.56
C ILE A 9 -6.01 3.81 -0.41
N ALA A 10 -4.74 3.57 -0.71
CA ALA A 10 -3.68 3.55 0.30
C ALA A 10 -3.52 4.90 1.01
N ARG A 11 -3.54 6.01 0.27
CA ARG A 11 -3.52 7.37 0.84
C ARG A 11 -4.73 7.64 1.72
N ARG A 12 -5.92 7.26 1.28
CA ARG A 12 -7.14 7.44 2.06
C ARG A 12 -7.04 6.73 3.41
N ILE A 13 -6.62 5.47 3.42
CA ILE A 13 -6.47 4.67 4.65
C ILE A 13 -5.43 5.27 5.57
N ALA A 14 -4.29 5.69 5.03
CA ALA A 14 -3.26 6.34 5.84
C ALA A 14 -3.80 7.62 6.50
N THR A 15 -4.52 8.45 5.76
CA THR A 15 -5.17 9.66 6.32
C THR A 15 -6.21 9.33 7.38
N GLU A 16 -7.11 8.37 7.12
CA GLU A 16 -8.15 7.93 8.07
C GLU A 16 -7.54 7.39 9.38
N ARG A 17 -6.34 6.80 9.30
CA ARG A 17 -5.62 6.25 10.45
C ARG A 17 -4.62 7.23 11.08
N GLY A 18 -4.45 8.42 10.52
CA GLY A 18 -3.44 9.40 10.96
C GLY A 18 -2.00 8.95 10.73
N TRP A 19 -1.76 8.05 9.78
CA TRP A 19 -0.42 7.57 9.43
C TRP A 19 0.28 8.52 8.47
N ALA A 20 1.58 8.73 8.69
CA ALA A 20 2.41 9.52 7.78
C ALA A 20 2.61 8.78 6.45
N PHE A 21 2.03 9.33 5.38
CA PHE A 21 2.18 8.80 4.02
C PHE A 21 3.16 9.67 3.23
N LEU A 22 4.45 9.38 3.39
CA LEU A 22 5.54 10.18 2.83
C LEU A 22 6.03 9.66 1.48
N ASP A 23 6.57 10.55 0.66
CA ASP A 23 7.31 10.21 -0.55
C ASP A 23 8.75 9.75 -0.20
N PRO A 24 9.38 8.91 -1.05
CA PRO A 24 8.84 8.35 -2.28
C PRO A 24 7.88 7.18 -2.03
N VAL A 25 6.84 7.06 -2.87
CA VAL A 25 5.87 5.97 -2.80
C VAL A 25 6.16 4.92 -3.86
N SER A 26 6.15 3.64 -3.48
CA SER A 26 6.22 2.53 -4.44
C SER A 26 4.86 1.85 -4.56
N VAL A 27 4.41 1.65 -5.80
CA VAL A 27 3.18 0.93 -6.13
C VAL A 27 3.55 -0.23 -7.04
N ARG A 28 3.35 -1.46 -6.57
CA ARG A 28 3.73 -2.67 -7.32
C ARG A 28 2.59 -3.66 -7.37
N LYS A 29 2.32 -4.19 -8.56
CA LYS A 29 1.39 -5.31 -8.73
C LYS A 29 2.13 -6.63 -8.45
N ARG A 30 1.67 -7.37 -7.45
CA ARG A 30 2.13 -8.72 -7.13
C ARG A 30 1.15 -9.72 -7.72
N ARG A 31 1.67 -10.69 -8.48
CA ARG A 31 0.92 -11.86 -8.98
C ARG A 31 1.65 -13.13 -8.55
N PRO A 32 1.51 -13.56 -7.28
CA PRO A 32 2.07 -14.82 -6.84
C PRO A 32 1.37 -15.97 -7.58
N TRP A 33 2.09 -17.07 -7.82
CA TRP A 33 1.53 -18.22 -8.55
C TRP A 33 0.35 -18.91 -7.83
N PHE A 34 0.29 -18.81 -6.49
CA PHE A 34 -0.71 -19.50 -5.66
C PHE A 34 -1.59 -18.55 -4.80
N GLU A 35 -1.43 -17.24 -4.94
CA GLU A 35 -2.20 -16.27 -4.16
C GLU A 35 -2.98 -15.33 -5.08
N LYS A 36 -3.97 -14.63 -4.52
CA LYS A 36 -4.73 -13.64 -5.26
C LYS A 36 -3.80 -12.51 -5.73
N PRO A 37 -3.96 -12.02 -6.98
CA PRO A 37 -3.27 -10.82 -7.42
C PRO A 37 -3.58 -9.64 -6.49
N ARG A 38 -2.52 -8.94 -6.05
CA ARG A 38 -2.64 -7.82 -5.12
C ARG A 38 -1.75 -6.67 -5.52
N TRP A 39 -2.15 -5.47 -5.16
CA TRP A 39 -1.29 -4.29 -5.18
C TRP A 39 -0.61 -4.16 -3.84
N GLN A 40 0.68 -3.84 -3.88
CA GLN A 40 1.48 -3.51 -2.73
C GLN A 40 1.86 -2.04 -2.85
N VAL A 41 1.42 -1.22 -1.90
CA VAL A 41 1.70 0.21 -1.81
C VAL A 41 2.55 0.44 -0.57
N MET A 42 3.72 1.07 -0.75
CA MET A 42 4.63 1.37 0.33
C MET A 42 5.02 2.85 0.31
N SER A 43 4.78 3.56 1.41
CA SER A 43 5.25 4.93 1.60
C SER A 43 6.68 4.96 2.13
N ASN A 44 7.39 6.08 1.90
CA ASN A 44 8.79 6.28 2.29
C ASN A 44 9.69 5.10 1.87
N HIS A 45 9.42 4.60 0.66
CA HIS A 45 10.13 3.46 0.08
C HIS A 45 11.62 3.77 -0.07
N GLU A 46 12.50 2.79 0.17
CA GLU A 46 13.97 2.98 0.18
C GLU A 46 14.55 3.90 1.27
N SER A 47 13.71 4.57 2.05
CA SER A 47 14.15 5.35 3.21
C SER A 47 14.11 4.52 4.49
N ARG A 48 15.04 4.82 5.41
CA ARG A 48 15.01 4.28 6.77
C ARG A 48 14.03 5.12 7.60
N GLY A 49 12.95 4.55 8.13
CA GLY A 49 12.01 5.33 8.92
C GLY A 49 10.60 4.79 9.01
N MET A 50 9.69 5.71 9.33
CA MET A 50 8.26 5.51 9.46
C MET A 50 7.65 5.22 8.08
N ASN A 51 7.22 3.98 7.86
CA ASN A 51 6.69 3.55 6.55
C ASN A 51 5.29 2.95 6.72
N VAL A 52 4.43 3.18 5.74
CA VAL A 52 3.12 2.56 5.60
C VAL A 52 3.22 1.50 4.52
N LEU A 53 2.81 0.28 4.82
CA LEU A 53 2.65 -0.80 3.85
C LEU A 53 1.18 -1.19 3.79
N ILE A 54 0.58 -1.11 2.61
CA ILE A 54 -0.81 -1.50 2.37
C ILE A 54 -0.85 -2.46 1.20
N GLU A 55 -1.52 -3.59 1.38
CA GLU A 55 -1.80 -4.56 0.33
C GLU A 55 -3.29 -4.62 0.02
N ILE A 56 -3.61 -4.55 -1.27
CA ILE A 56 -4.98 -4.37 -1.76
C ILE A 56 -5.26 -5.44 -2.81
N ASP A 57 -6.39 -6.13 -2.73
CA ASP A 57 -6.81 -7.08 -3.75
C ASP A 57 -7.05 -6.37 -5.09
N ASP A 58 -6.47 -6.89 -6.17
CA ASP A 58 -6.50 -6.24 -7.49
C ASP A 58 -7.89 -6.22 -8.16
N ARG A 59 -8.79 -7.12 -7.74
CA ARG A 59 -10.12 -7.29 -8.33
C ARG A 59 -11.19 -6.53 -7.57
N THR A 60 -11.13 -6.61 -6.24
CA THR A 60 -12.19 -6.10 -5.35
C THR A 60 -11.84 -4.77 -4.71
N GLY A 61 -10.55 -4.41 -4.63
CA GLY A 61 -10.10 -3.24 -3.87
C GLY A 61 -10.12 -3.47 -2.34
N GLU A 62 -10.35 -4.70 -1.88
CA GLU A 62 -10.35 -5.07 -0.47
C GLU A 62 -8.94 -4.95 0.11
N ILE A 63 -8.83 -4.46 1.35
CA ILE A 63 -7.56 -4.37 2.07
C ILE A 63 -7.20 -5.74 2.62
N LEU A 64 -6.20 -6.37 1.99
CA LEU A 64 -5.67 -7.66 2.41
C LEU A 64 -4.72 -7.51 3.61
N HIS A 65 -3.94 -6.43 3.62
CA HIS A 65 -2.98 -6.16 4.67
C HIS A 65 -2.75 -4.67 4.84
N GLN A 66 -2.49 -4.24 6.07
CA GLN A 66 -2.09 -2.87 6.38
C GLN A 66 -1.16 -2.89 7.59
N ALA A 67 -0.04 -2.21 7.46
CA ALA A 67 0.95 -2.08 8.52
C ALA A 67 1.49 -0.66 8.54
N PHE A 68 1.60 -0.12 9.74
CA PHE A 68 2.35 1.08 10.03
C PHE A 68 3.58 0.66 10.80
N LEU A 69 4.74 1.00 10.26
CA LEU A 69 6.04 0.66 10.82
C LEU A 69 6.65 1.97 11.34
N PRO A 70 6.27 2.45 12.55
CA PRO A 70 6.96 3.54 13.20
C PRO A 70 8.34 3.02 13.61
N ARG A 71 9.37 3.81 13.32
CA ARG A 71 10.73 3.46 13.74
C ARG A 71 10.93 3.70 15.22
#